data_AF-A0A7C3CTZ3-F1
#
_entry.id   AF-A0A7C3CTZ3-F1
#
_cell.length_a   1.000
_cell.length_b   1.000
_cell.length_c   1.000
_cell.angle_alpha   90.00
_cell.angle_beta   90.00
_cell.angle_gamma   90.00
#
_symmetry.space_group_name_H-M   'P 1'
#
loop_
_entity.id
_entity.type
_entity.pdbx_description
1 polymer ?
#
loop_
_entity_poly.entity_id
_entity_poly.type
_entity_poly.pdbx_seq_one_letter_code
_entity_poly.pdbx_strand_id
1 'polypeptide(L)'
;MKRSKRLKPVVRVAESREQQAARALGVAQARLTQARQQLAELQHYRDDYRQRFQQAGATGMGATQLADYQQFLHKLGQAIEQQTQQVAQASREAEAKRALWFTSRGKVRMLDTVVARYQAVEERQAARQEQREQDERAQRGGQAETV
;
A
#
# COMPACT_ATOMS: atom_id res chain seq x y z
N MET A 1 10.06 20.50 28.79
CA MET A 1 9.16 19.87 27.79
C MET A 1 9.44 18.36 27.71
N LYS A 2 8.43 17.51 27.83
CA LYS A 2 8.54 16.04 27.78
C LYS A 2 9.11 15.56 26.42
N ARG A 3 9.99 14.55 26.42
CA ARG A 3 10.61 13.95 25.21
C ARG A 3 9.55 13.33 24.31
N SER A 4 8.54 12.67 24.88
CA SER A 4 7.39 12.12 24.15
C SER A 4 6.68 13.19 23.29
N LYS A 5 6.48 14.39 23.84
CA LYS A 5 5.83 15.51 23.14
C LYS A 5 6.67 16.04 21.96
N ARG A 6 8.00 15.96 22.03
CA ARG A 6 8.91 16.39 20.95
C ARG A 6 8.91 15.43 19.76
N LEU A 7 8.54 14.16 19.95
CA LEU A 7 8.46 13.15 18.89
C LEU A 7 7.14 13.19 18.11
N LYS A 8 6.07 13.78 18.66
CA LYS A 8 4.76 13.87 18.01
C LYS A 8 4.80 14.44 16.58
N PRO A 9 5.56 15.50 16.26
CA PRO A 9 5.66 15.98 14.88
C PRO A 9 6.30 14.97 13.94
N VAL A 10 7.31 14.21 14.41
CA VAL A 10 8.01 13.20 13.62
C VAL A 10 7.09 12.01 13.31
N VAL A 11 6.31 11.57 14.30
CA VAL A 11 5.27 10.54 14.12
C VAL A 11 4.25 10.98 13.07
N ARG A 12 3.70 12.20 13.19
CA ARG A 12 2.73 12.73 12.22
C ARG A 12 3.27 12.77 10.79
N VAL A 13 4.53 13.12 10.61
CA VAL A 13 5.18 13.10 9.29
C VAL A 13 5.31 11.66 8.77
N ALA A 14 5.66 10.70 9.63
CA ALA A 14 5.75 9.29 9.25
C ALA A 14 4.38 8.72 8.89
N GLU A 15 3.34 9.00 9.67
CA GLU A 15 1.94 8.60 9.39
C GLU A 15 1.45 9.19 8.06
N SER A 16 1.72 10.47 7.80
CA SER A 16 1.36 11.10 6.52
C SER A 16 2.06 10.41 5.34
N ARG A 17 3.33 10.04 5.48
CA ARG A 17 4.08 9.28 4.47
C ARG A 17 3.52 7.87 4.28
N GLU A 18 3.12 7.19 5.35
CA GLU A 18 2.44 5.89 5.25
C GLU A 18 1.14 6.02 4.47
N GLN A 19 0.29 6.99 4.80
CA GLN A 19 -0.97 7.21 4.10
C GLN A 19 -0.77 7.55 2.62
N GLN A 20 0.24 8.36 2.29
CA GLN A 20 0.60 8.65 0.90
C GLN A 20 1.05 7.38 0.15
N ALA A 21 1.88 6.55 0.79
CA ALA A 21 2.32 5.28 0.21
C ALA A 21 1.15 4.30 0.01
N ALA A 22 0.21 4.25 0.97
CA ALA A 22 -0.99 3.43 0.88
C ALA A 22 -1.89 3.85 -0.28
N ARG A 23 -2.12 5.16 -0.46
CA ARG A 23 -2.87 5.70 -1.61
C ARG A 23 -2.20 5.36 -2.93
N ALA A 24 -0.88 5.56 -3.01
CA ALA A 24 -0.11 5.23 -4.22
C ALA A 24 -0.17 3.73 -4.56
N LEU A 25 -0.11 2.87 -3.55
CA LEU A 25 -0.30 1.43 -3.72
C LEU A 25 -1.70 1.09 -4.25
N GLY A 26 -2.75 1.71 -3.70
CA GLY A 26 -4.12 1.51 -4.18
C GLY A 26 -4.29 1.87 -5.66
N VAL A 27 -3.73 3.01 -6.09
CA VAL A 27 -3.74 3.41 -7.51
C VAL A 27 -2.97 2.41 -8.38
N ALA A 28 -1.79 1.95 -7.95
CA ALA A 28 -1.01 0.98 -8.70
C ALA A 28 -1.70 -0.38 -8.82
N GLN A 29 -2.39 -0.82 -7.76
CA GLN A 29 -3.19 -2.06 -7.78
C GLN A 29 -4.39 -1.94 -8.72
N ALA A 30 -5.11 -0.81 -8.70
CA ALA A 30 -6.22 -0.58 -9.62
C ALA A 30 -5.76 -0.63 -11.09
N ARG A 31 -4.63 -0.01 -11.41
CA ARG A 31 -4.01 -0.07 -12.75
C ARG A 31 -3.65 -1.50 -13.14
N LEU A 32 -3.05 -2.27 -12.24
CA LEU A 32 -2.72 -3.68 -12.50
C LEU A 32 -3.98 -4.51 -12.78
N THR A 33 -5.04 -4.33 -11.99
CA THR A 33 -6.31 -5.02 -12.19
C THR A 33 -6.92 -4.68 -13.55
N GLN A 34 -6.98 -3.40 -13.90
CA GLN A 34 -7.49 -2.95 -15.20
C GLN A 34 -6.67 -3.52 -16.36
N ALA A 35 -5.33 -3.49 -16.27
CA ALA A 35 -4.47 -4.03 -17.30
C ALA A 35 -4.67 -5.55 -17.50
N ARG A 36 -4.87 -6.29 -16.41
CA ARG A 36 -5.16 -7.73 -16.45
C ARG A 36 -6.52 -8.03 -17.06
N GLN A 37 -7.54 -7.23 -16.73
CA GLN A 37 -8.87 -7.36 -17.31
C GLN A 37 -8.83 -7.15 -18.83
N GLN A 38 -8.18 -6.09 -19.30
CA GLN A 38 -8.00 -5.83 -20.73
C GLN A 38 -7.26 -6.98 -21.45
N LEU A 39 -6.23 -7.55 -20.81
CA LEU A 39 -5.53 -8.71 -21.37
C LEU A 39 -6.46 -9.92 -21.51
N ALA A 40 -7.27 -10.20 -20.48
CA ALA A 40 -8.22 -11.30 -20.51
C ALA A 40 -9.30 -11.09 -21.58
N GLU A 41 -9.80 -9.86 -21.74
CA GLU A 41 -10.75 -9.49 -22.80
C GLU A 41 -10.17 -9.72 -24.19
N LEU A 42 -8.92 -9.30 -24.44
CA LEU A 42 -8.25 -9.53 -25.73
C LEU A 42 -8.04 -11.02 -26.02
N GLN A 43 -7.67 -11.81 -25.01
CA GLN A 43 -7.50 -13.26 -25.13
C GLN A 43 -8.82 -13.95 -25.42
N HIS A 44 -9.88 -13.60 -24.68
CA HIS A 44 -11.22 -14.13 -24.92
C HIS A 44 -11.71 -13.78 -26.32
N TYR A 45 -11.57 -12.52 -26.73
CA TYR A 45 -11.95 -12.07 -28.07
C TYR A 45 -11.21 -12.83 -29.17
N ARG A 46 -9.91 -13.11 -28.99
CA ARG A 46 -9.13 -13.93 -29.93
C ARG A 46 -9.69 -15.33 -30.06
N ASP A 47 -10.03 -15.96 -28.94
CA ASP A 47 -10.47 -17.35 -28.91
C ASP A 47 -11.88 -17.49 -29.51
N ASP A 48 -12.79 -16.56 -29.20
CA ASP A 48 -14.10 -16.42 -29.83
C ASP A 48 -13.98 -16.22 -31.35
N TYR A 49 -13.07 -15.33 -31.77
CA TYR A 49 -12.86 -15.03 -33.18
C TYR A 49 -12.31 -16.23 -33.95
N ARG A 50 -11.39 -16.99 -33.34
CA ARG A 50 -10.88 -18.27 -33.89
C ARG A 50 -11.99 -19.31 -34.05
N GLN A 51 -12.85 -19.47 -33.04
CA GLN A 51 -13.95 -20.42 -33.11
C GLN A 51 -14.94 -20.08 -34.24
N ARG A 52 -15.32 -18.81 -34.37
CA ARG A 52 -16.20 -18.35 -35.46
C ARG A 52 -15.58 -18.62 -36.84
N PHE A 53 -14.27 -18.37 -36.97
CA PHE A 53 -13.56 -18.61 -38.22
C PHE A 53 -13.47 -20.10 -38.58
N GLN A 54 -13.23 -20.98 -37.60
CA GLN A 54 -13.23 -22.43 -37.81
C GLN A 54 -14.59 -22.94 -38.32
N GLN A 55 -15.69 -22.41 -37.77
CA GLN A 55 -17.04 -22.73 -38.22
C GLN A 55 -17.30 -22.26 -39.66
N ALA A 56 -16.89 -21.04 -40.00
CA ALA A 56 -17.01 -20.52 -41.36
C ALA A 56 -16.15 -21.28 -42.38
N GLY A 57 -14.98 -21.77 -41.97
CA GLY A 57 -14.11 -22.58 -42.81
C GLY A 57 -14.66 -23.97 -43.13
N ALA A 58 -15.46 -24.55 -42.25
CA ALA A 58 -16.12 -25.83 -42.50
C ALA A 58 -17.12 -25.76 -43.68
N THR A 59 -17.67 -24.58 -43.97
CA THR A 59 -18.58 -24.35 -45.11
C THR A 59 -17.87 -23.90 -46.40
N GLY A 60 -16.53 -23.82 -46.38
CA GLY A 60 -15.71 -23.27 -47.47
C GLY A 60 -15.55 -21.75 -47.38
N MET A 61 -14.30 -21.27 -47.46
CA MET A 61 -13.96 -19.84 -47.44
C MET A 61 -13.16 -19.44 -48.67
N GLY A 62 -13.41 -18.21 -49.15
CA GLY A 62 -12.63 -17.59 -50.21
C GLY A 62 -11.25 -17.12 -49.71
N ALA A 63 -10.27 -17.04 -50.63
CA ALA A 63 -8.89 -16.65 -50.31
C ALA A 63 -8.79 -15.26 -49.63
N THR A 64 -9.65 -14.30 -50.02
CA THR A 64 -9.70 -12.96 -49.40
C THR A 64 -10.09 -13.02 -47.92
N GLN A 65 -11.12 -13.79 -47.57
CA GLN A 65 -11.54 -13.96 -46.16
C GLN A 65 -10.45 -14.59 -45.30
N LEU A 66 -9.69 -15.54 -45.87
CA LEU A 66 -8.56 -16.14 -45.18
C LEU A 66 -7.43 -15.12 -44.93
N ALA A 67 -7.13 -14.27 -45.92
CA ALA A 67 -6.12 -13.23 -45.78
C ALA A 67 -6.52 -12.17 -44.73
N ASP A 68 -7.76 -11.69 -44.76
CA ASP A 68 -8.29 -10.73 -43.78
C ASP A 68 -8.22 -11.28 -42.35
N TYR A 69 -8.59 -12.56 -42.17
CA TYR A 69 -8.49 -13.25 -40.90
C TYR A 69 -7.05 -13.31 -40.36
N GLN A 70 -6.09 -13.70 -41.21
CA GLN A 70 -4.69 -13.76 -40.82
C GLN A 70 -4.14 -12.39 -40.41
N GLN A 71 -4.49 -11.35 -41.18
CA GLN A 71 -4.08 -9.97 -40.87
C GLN A 71 -4.67 -9.51 -39.53
N PHE A 72 -5.95 -9.79 -39.29
CA PHE A 72 -6.59 -9.40 -38.04
C PHE A 72 -6.00 -10.15 -36.84
N LEU A 73 -5.80 -11.46 -36.95
CA LEU A 73 -5.15 -12.25 -35.89
C LEU A 73 -3.72 -11.76 -35.58
N HIS A 74 -2.98 -11.36 -36.61
CA HIS A 74 -1.64 -10.80 -36.41
C HIS A 74 -1.71 -9.50 -35.58
N LYS A 75 -2.60 -8.56 -35.94
CA LYS A 75 -2.81 -7.32 -35.18
C LYS A 75 -3.26 -7.59 -33.74
N LEU A 76 -4.17 -8.55 -33.55
CA LEU A 76 -4.66 -8.93 -32.23
C LEU A 76 -3.56 -9.58 -31.39
N GLY A 77 -2.70 -10.40 -31.99
CA GLY A 77 -1.51 -10.96 -31.36
C GLY A 77 -0.56 -9.87 -30.86
N GLN A 78 -0.25 -8.89 -31.69
CA GLN A 78 0.56 -7.73 -31.31
C GLN A 78 -0.06 -6.93 -30.16
N ALA A 79 -1.38 -6.71 -30.18
CA ALA A 79 -2.09 -6.03 -29.09
C ALA A 79 -2.01 -6.82 -27.77
N ILE A 80 -2.16 -8.15 -27.82
CA ILE A 80 -2.01 -9.03 -26.64
C ILE A 80 -0.59 -8.97 -26.09
N GLU A 81 0.43 -8.99 -26.94
CA GLU A 81 1.84 -8.88 -26.52
C GLU A 81 2.09 -7.54 -25.81
N GLN A 82 1.64 -6.43 -26.41
CA GLN A 82 1.74 -5.10 -25.81
C GLN A 82 1.00 -5.03 -24.47
N GLN A 83 -0.22 -5.57 -24.39
CA GLN A 83 -0.98 -5.58 -23.15
C GLN A 83 -0.32 -6.46 -22.07
N THR A 84 0.30 -7.56 -22.46
CA THR A 84 1.07 -8.43 -21.56
C THR A 84 2.26 -7.67 -20.96
N GLN A 85 2.97 -6.88 -21.77
CA GLN A 85 4.06 -6.02 -21.27
C GLN A 85 3.54 -4.95 -20.30
N GLN A 86 2.38 -4.36 -20.59
CA GLN A 86 1.73 -3.39 -19.69
C GLN A 86 1.36 -4.02 -18.34
N VAL A 87 0.80 -5.24 -18.34
CA VAL A 87 0.52 -6.01 -17.11
C VAL A 87 1.80 -6.25 -16.32
N ALA A 88 2.88 -6.66 -16.99
CA ALA A 88 4.17 -6.88 -16.33
C ALA A 88 4.72 -5.59 -15.70
N GLN A 89 4.61 -4.45 -16.40
CA GLN A 89 5.05 -3.16 -15.89
C GLN A 89 4.20 -2.70 -14.69
N ALA A 90 2.87 -2.78 -14.80
CA ALA A 90 1.95 -2.44 -13.70
C ALA A 90 2.18 -3.35 -12.49
N SER A 91 2.52 -4.63 -12.70
CA SER A 91 2.84 -5.57 -11.63
C SER A 91 4.11 -5.17 -10.89
N ARG A 92 5.17 -4.79 -11.63
CA ARG A 92 6.41 -4.28 -11.01
C ARG A 92 6.18 -2.99 -10.24
N GLU A 93 5.37 -2.08 -10.78
CA GLU A 93 5.03 -0.83 -10.10
C GLU A 93 4.27 -1.11 -8.80
N ALA A 94 3.22 -1.94 -8.84
CA ALA A 94 2.44 -2.31 -7.67
C ALA A 94 3.32 -2.95 -6.57
N GLU A 95 4.27 -3.80 -6.94
CA GLU A 95 5.19 -4.42 -5.99
C GLU A 95 6.16 -3.40 -5.37
N ALA A 96 6.72 -2.49 -6.17
CA ALA A 96 7.56 -1.41 -5.65
C ALA A 96 6.79 -0.50 -4.68
N LYS A 97 5.53 -0.15 -4.99
CA LYS A 97 4.69 0.64 -4.08
C LYS A 97 4.33 -0.14 -2.81
N ARG A 98 4.14 -1.46 -2.92
CA ARG A 98 3.87 -2.34 -1.78
C ARG A 98 5.05 -2.35 -0.81
N ALA A 99 6.27 -2.54 -1.31
CA ALA A 99 7.48 -2.50 -0.51
C ALA A 99 7.67 -1.14 0.19
N LEU A 100 7.39 -0.04 -0.52
CA LEU A 100 7.44 1.31 0.05
C LEU A 100 6.43 1.50 1.19
N TRP A 101 5.19 1.06 0.99
CA TRP A 101 4.15 1.12 2.03
C TRP A 101 4.52 0.27 3.25
N PHE A 102 5.05 -0.93 3.04
CA PHE A 102 5.50 -1.79 4.14
C PHE A 102 6.61 -1.12 4.95
N THR A 103 7.57 -0.49 4.28
CA THR A 103 8.67 0.23 4.91
C THR A 103 8.19 1.45 5.69
N SER A 104 7.26 2.24 5.14
CA SER A 104 6.72 3.42 5.85
C SER A 104 5.88 3.01 7.07
N ARG A 105 5.05 1.98 6.93
CA ARG A 105 4.29 1.39 8.04
C ARG A 105 5.20 0.85 9.16
N GLY A 106 6.31 0.20 8.79
CA GLY A 106 7.31 -0.24 9.75
C GLY A 106 7.93 0.92 10.55
N LYS A 107 8.21 2.04 9.88
CA LYS A 107 8.73 3.26 10.54
C LYS A 107 7.73 3.87 11.51
N VAL A 108 6.44 3.92 11.16
CA VAL A 108 5.39 4.42 12.07
C VAL A 108 5.35 3.57 13.34
N ARG A 109 5.24 2.24 13.20
CA ARG A 109 5.24 1.31 14.35
C ARG A 109 6.46 1.44 15.26
N MET A 110 7.64 1.61 14.66
CA MET A 110 8.87 1.84 15.42
C MET A 110 8.78 3.13 16.24
N LEU A 111 8.35 4.23 15.62
CA LEU A 111 8.22 5.51 16.31
C LEU A 111 7.18 5.47 17.42
N ASP A 112 6.04 4.80 17.21
CA ASP A 112 5.02 4.62 18.24
C ASP A 112 5.57 3.87 19.46
N THR A 113 6.34 2.81 19.21
CA THR A 113 7.01 2.04 20.27
C THR A 113 7.98 2.91 21.07
N VAL A 114 8.75 3.76 20.39
CA VAL A 114 9.68 4.71 21.03
C VAL A 114 8.93 5.76 21.85
N VAL A 115 7.83 6.31 21.33
CA VAL A 115 6.99 7.29 22.04
C VAL A 115 6.39 6.67 23.30
N ALA A 116 5.82 5.48 23.21
CA ALA A 116 5.26 4.75 24.35
C ALA A 116 6.31 4.51 25.44
N ARG A 117 7.54 4.11 25.06
CA ARG A 117 8.65 3.96 26.00
C ARG A 117 8.99 5.26 26.72
N TYR A 118 9.03 6.39 26.01
CA TYR A 118 9.28 7.68 26.64
C TYR A 118 8.15 8.11 27.57
N GLN A 119 6.89 7.87 27.21
CA GLN A 119 5.74 8.16 28.06
C GLN A 119 5.82 7.38 29.38
N ALA A 120 6.09 6.08 29.33
CA ALA A 120 6.22 5.24 30.53
C ALA A 120 7.35 5.74 31.47
N VAL A 121 8.49 6.17 30.91
CA VAL A 121 9.59 6.74 31.70
C VAL A 121 9.17 8.07 32.34
N GLU A 122 8.49 8.94 31.60
CA GLU A 122 8.02 10.23 32.09
C GLU A 122 6.94 10.10 33.16
N GLU A 123 6.04 9.13 33.04
CA GLU A 123 5.02 8.80 34.04
C GLU A 123 5.66 8.29 35.33
N ARG A 124 6.64 7.38 35.23
CA ARG A 124 7.38 6.90 36.40
C ARG A 124 8.15 8.01 37.11
N GLN A 125 8.70 8.97 36.36
CA GLN A 125 9.38 10.12 36.94
C GLN A 125 8.40 11.07 37.63
N ALA A 126 7.24 11.32 37.03
CA ALA A 126 6.19 12.15 37.64
C ALA A 126 5.66 11.53 38.93
N ALA A 127 5.33 10.24 38.93
CA ALA A 127 4.86 9.53 40.13
C ALA A 127 5.87 9.59 41.29
N ARG A 128 7.17 9.49 40.99
CA ARG A 128 8.24 9.64 41.99
C ARG A 128 8.34 11.06 42.55
N GLN A 129 8.08 12.08 41.74
CA GLN A 129 8.07 13.48 42.19
C GLN A 129 6.84 13.75 43.06
N GLU A 130 5.66 13.30 42.61
CA GLU A 130 4.41 13.43 43.36
C GLU A 130 4.49 12.76 44.73
N GLN A 131 5.06 11.54 44.81
CA GLN A 131 5.28 10.85 46.09
C GLN A 131 6.19 11.66 47.03
N ARG A 132 7.31 12.20 46.53
CA ARG A 132 8.23 13.02 47.33
C ARG A 132 7.55 14.29 47.86
N GLU A 133 6.77 14.97 47.01
CA GLU A 133 6.05 16.17 47.43
C GLU A 133 4.98 15.87 48.49
N GLN A 134 4.33 14.71 48.42
CA GLN A 134 3.38 14.25 49.45
C GLN A 134 4.09 13.98 50.77
N ASP A 135 5.22 13.26 50.74
CA ASP A 135 6.02 12.95 51.92
C ASP A 135 6.54 14.23 52.60
N GLU A 136 7.02 15.20 51.83
CA GLU A 136 7.50 16.50 52.35
C GLU A 136 6.37 17.31 53.01
N ARG A 137 5.17 17.33 52.42
CA ARG A 137 4.00 18.00 53.01
C ARG A 137 3.54 17.30 54.29
N ALA A 138 3.55 15.97 54.32
CA ALA A 138 3.20 15.21 55.51
C ALA A 138 4.20 15.48 56.67
N GLN A 139 5.49 15.55 56.37
CA GLN A 139 6.52 15.87 57.38
C GLN A 139 6.40 17.31 57.91
N ARG A 140 6.08 18.29 57.04
CA ARG A 140 5.86 19.68 57.47
C ARG A 140 4.56 19.88 58.24
N GLY A 141 3.50 19.16 57.88
CA GLY A 141 2.21 19.18 58.58
C GLY A 141 2.30 18.60 59.99
N GLY A 142 2.99 17.47 60.16
CA GLY A 142 3.18 16.85 61.48
C GLY A 142 4.00 17.72 62.45
N GLN A 143 4.93 18.54 61.95
CA GLN A 143 5.70 19.47 62.78
C GLN A 143 4.86 20.66 63.31
N ALA A 144 3.78 21.03 62.63
CA ALA A 144 2.89 22.12 63.05
C ALA A 144 1.89 21.72 64.14
N GLU A 145 1.65 20.42 64.35
CA GLU A 145 0.80 19.90 65.44
C GLU A 145 1.57 19.59 66.74
N THR A 146 2.90 19.78 66.76
CA THR A 146 3.75 19.45 67.93
C THR A 146 4.27 20.69 68.70
N VAL A 147 3.69 21.88 68.48
CA VAL A 147 4.01 23.13 69.21
C VAL A 147 2.75 23.67 69.86
#